data_AF-A0A8T5FDX3-F1
#
_entry.id   AF-A0A8T5FDX3-F1
#
_cell.length_a   1.000
_cell.length_b   1.000
_cell.length_c   1.000
_cell.angle_alpha   90.00
_cell.angle_beta   90.00
_cell.angle_gamma   90.00
#
_symmetry.space_group_name_H-M   'P 1'
#
loop_
_entity.id
_entity.type
_entity.pdbx_description
1 polymer ?
#
loop_
_entity_poly.entity_id
_entity_poly.type
_entity_poly.pdbx_seq_one_letter_code
_entity_poly.pdbx_strand_id
1 'polypeptide(L)'
;MSDRFLQFEKAREFARNLKLSSSVKWFEYCKSPDFPTNIPKRPERTYSDLGWNGYSDWLGNGQGKYLLKGKGRLSFEEAREFVLKLHLPGLNGWIEYCKSGKRPANIPASPHTAYKDEWKGYGDWTGTGKKRYTDFLPFEEAREFARSLDLFTMISWEKFAKSKKRPKNIPYAPDQTYKKQWKGYRDWLRESEVIDTEHLVMIEDSEFTKTLDSTIKDLKQIYLPYDQARDFVRKLNLKGQKEWMAYAKSSLRPKNIPSAPYQYYLEWTGYADWLGTKRIRPSNFLPFEEAREF
;
A
#
# COMPACT_ATOMS: atom_id res chain seq x y z
N MET A 1 -44.45 35.81 -4.80
CA MET A 1 -43.32 35.87 -3.85
C MET A 1 -42.05 35.99 -4.68
N SER A 2 -41.27 37.05 -4.49
CA SER A 2 -40.05 37.27 -5.27
C SER A 2 -39.02 36.20 -4.90
N ASP A 3 -38.67 35.35 -5.86
CA ASP A 3 -37.76 34.21 -5.66
C ASP A 3 -36.34 34.72 -5.45
N ARG A 4 -35.99 35.01 -4.18
CA ARG A 4 -34.67 35.48 -3.77
C ARG A 4 -33.54 34.52 -4.18
N PHE A 5 -33.85 33.24 -4.36
CA PHE A 5 -32.88 32.19 -4.65
C PHE A 5 -33.18 31.49 -5.97
N LEU A 6 -32.13 31.01 -6.65
CA LEU A 6 -32.26 30.17 -7.83
C LEU A 6 -33.09 28.91 -7.53
N GLN A 7 -33.79 28.40 -8.55
CA GLN A 7 -34.45 27.09 -8.48
C GLN A 7 -33.44 26.00 -8.10
N PHE A 8 -33.91 25.01 -7.33
CA PHE A 8 -33.07 23.97 -6.75
C PHE A 8 -32.10 23.34 -7.75
N GLU A 9 -32.58 22.96 -8.93
CA GLU A 9 -31.76 22.29 -9.95
C GLU A 9 -30.61 23.16 -10.46
N LYS A 10 -30.87 24.45 -10.74
CA LYS A 10 -29.83 25.40 -11.19
C LYS A 10 -28.84 25.71 -10.08
N ALA A 11 -29.32 25.87 -8.85
CA ALA A 11 -28.48 26.15 -7.70
C ALA A 11 -27.58 24.95 -7.35
N ARG A 12 -28.11 23.73 -7.51
CA ARG A 12 -27.38 22.47 -7.35
C ARG A 12 -26.33 22.28 -8.42
N GLU A 13 -26.65 22.57 -9.68
CA GLU A 13 -25.67 22.53 -10.77
C GLU A 13 -24.51 23.51 -10.53
N PHE A 14 -24.82 24.73 -10.08
CA PHE A 14 -23.81 25.70 -9.64
C PHE A 14 -22.90 25.11 -8.55
N ALA A 15 -23.49 24.56 -7.48
CA ALA A 15 -22.74 23.98 -6.37
C ALA A 15 -21.83 22.81 -6.81
N ARG A 16 -22.30 21.97 -7.74
CA ARG A 16 -21.51 20.87 -8.33
C ARG A 16 -20.35 21.36 -9.18
N ASN A 17 -20.53 22.45 -9.93
CA ASN A 17 -19.49 23.04 -10.78
C ASN A 17 -18.30 23.59 -9.98
N LEU A 18 -18.50 23.93 -8.70
CA LEU A 18 -17.42 24.33 -7.79
C LEU A 18 -16.50 23.15 -7.40
N LYS A 19 -16.92 21.91 -7.63
CA LYS A 19 -16.15 20.68 -7.33
C LYS A 19 -15.64 20.61 -5.89
N LEU A 20 -16.42 21.13 -4.94
CA LEU A 20 -16.04 21.15 -3.53
C LEU A 20 -16.20 19.76 -2.91
N SER A 21 -15.18 19.31 -2.18
CA SER A 21 -15.12 17.93 -1.66
C SER A 21 -16.01 17.69 -0.45
N SER A 22 -16.48 18.72 0.26
CA SER A 22 -17.22 18.57 1.51
C SER A 22 -18.08 19.79 1.85
N SER A 23 -19.02 19.60 2.77
CA SER A 23 -19.81 20.68 3.37
C SER A 23 -18.93 21.73 4.07
N VAL A 24 -17.79 21.32 4.63
CA VAL A 24 -16.81 22.26 5.23
C VAL A 24 -16.29 23.22 4.16
N LYS A 25 -15.88 22.69 3.00
CA LYS A 25 -15.43 23.51 1.86
C LYS A 25 -16.54 24.40 1.30
N TRP A 26 -17.79 23.93 1.33
CA TRP A 26 -18.95 24.77 1.00
C TRP A 26 -19.07 25.97 1.95
N PHE A 27 -19.01 25.75 3.27
CA PHE A 27 -19.12 26.83 4.24
C PHE A 27 -17.92 27.79 4.21
N GLU A 28 -16.71 27.31 3.89
CA GLU A 28 -15.56 28.17 3.60
C GLU A 28 -15.85 29.07 2.39
N TYR A 29 -16.33 28.50 1.28
CA TYR A 29 -16.69 29.26 0.08
C TYR A 29 -17.80 30.30 0.33
N CYS A 30 -18.79 29.98 1.18
CA CYS A 30 -19.85 30.93 1.57
C CYS A 30 -19.36 32.18 2.32
N LYS A 31 -18.11 32.19 2.80
CA LYS A 31 -17.47 33.36 3.42
C LYS A 31 -16.80 34.27 2.39
N SER A 32 -16.62 33.80 1.15
CA SER A 32 -16.04 34.61 0.08
C SER A 32 -16.91 35.85 -0.18
N PRO A 33 -16.30 37.04 -0.39
CA PRO A 33 -17.04 38.21 -0.84
C PRO A 33 -17.71 37.99 -2.21
N ASP A 34 -17.19 37.08 -3.02
CA ASP A 34 -17.71 36.74 -4.35
C ASP A 34 -18.84 35.70 -4.32
N PHE A 35 -19.35 35.34 -3.14
CA PHE A 35 -20.41 34.35 -3.04
C PHE A 35 -21.73 34.90 -3.65
N PRO A 36 -22.33 34.22 -4.64
CA PRO A 36 -23.51 34.74 -5.32
C PRO A 36 -24.70 34.94 -4.38
N THR A 37 -25.33 36.11 -4.45
CA THR A 37 -26.47 36.48 -3.58
C THR A 37 -27.74 35.66 -3.87
N ASN A 38 -27.84 35.06 -5.05
CA ASN A 38 -28.94 34.21 -5.50
C ASN A 38 -28.75 32.71 -5.17
N ILE A 39 -27.66 32.34 -4.48
CA ILE A 39 -27.42 30.99 -3.98
C ILE A 39 -27.58 31.01 -2.46
N PRO A 40 -28.37 30.13 -1.83
CA PRO A 40 -28.49 30.12 -0.39
C PRO A 40 -27.22 29.56 0.25
N LYS A 41 -26.72 30.25 1.29
CA LYS A 41 -25.60 29.74 2.12
C LYS A 41 -25.98 28.45 2.86
N ARG A 42 -27.28 28.30 3.18
CA ARG A 42 -27.90 27.15 3.84
C ARG A 42 -28.95 26.49 2.94
N PRO A 43 -28.52 25.76 1.90
CA PRO A 43 -29.42 25.12 0.95
C PRO A 43 -30.36 24.09 1.62
N GLU A 44 -29.98 23.53 2.77
CA GLU A 44 -30.82 22.62 3.55
C GLU A 44 -32.10 23.26 4.09
N ARG A 45 -32.09 24.58 4.29
CA ARG A 45 -33.25 25.34 4.77
C ARG A 45 -34.11 25.87 3.63
N THR A 46 -33.48 26.23 2.51
CA THR A 46 -34.16 26.80 1.36
C THR A 46 -34.84 25.73 0.52
N TYR A 47 -34.23 24.55 0.41
CA TYR A 47 -34.68 23.50 -0.50
C TYR A 47 -35.18 22.24 0.21
N SER A 48 -35.52 22.34 1.51
CA SER A 48 -36.00 21.19 2.32
C SER A 48 -37.09 20.38 1.62
N ASP A 49 -38.08 21.07 1.06
CA ASP A 49 -39.24 20.49 0.39
C ASP A 49 -39.13 20.55 -1.15
N LEU A 50 -37.98 20.97 -1.66
CA LEU A 50 -37.69 21.18 -3.08
C LEU A 50 -36.63 20.21 -3.62
N GLY A 51 -36.45 19.07 -2.96
CA GLY A 51 -35.55 18.00 -3.39
C GLY A 51 -34.19 17.95 -2.68
N TRP A 52 -33.99 18.71 -1.60
CA TRP A 52 -32.78 18.64 -0.80
C TRP A 52 -32.53 17.22 -0.27
N ASN A 53 -31.34 16.67 -0.56
CA ASN A 53 -30.94 15.33 -0.14
C ASN A 53 -29.56 15.30 0.53
N GLY A 54 -29.24 16.37 1.26
CA GLY A 54 -27.99 16.52 1.97
C GLY A 54 -26.83 17.02 1.10
N TYR A 55 -25.73 17.37 1.78
CA TYR A 55 -24.58 18.02 1.17
C TYR A 55 -23.86 17.18 0.12
N SER A 56 -24.00 15.86 0.15
CA SER A 56 -23.36 15.05 -0.88
C SER A 56 -24.07 15.13 -2.23
N ASP A 57 -25.41 15.15 -2.24
CA ASP A 57 -26.17 15.39 -3.46
C ASP A 57 -25.93 16.81 -3.98
N TRP A 58 -25.99 17.78 -3.06
CA TRP A 58 -25.80 19.20 -3.34
C TRP A 58 -24.44 19.50 -3.99
N LEU A 59 -23.36 18.95 -3.42
CA LEU A 59 -21.99 19.18 -3.92
C LEU A 59 -21.57 18.19 -5.00
N GLY A 60 -22.35 17.13 -5.24
CA GLY A 60 -22.01 16.08 -6.19
C GLY A 60 -20.74 15.31 -5.84
N ASN A 61 -20.38 15.22 -4.56
CA ASN A 61 -19.14 14.51 -4.16
C ASN A 61 -19.33 12.99 -4.03
N GLY A 62 -20.55 12.46 -4.21
CA GLY A 62 -20.83 11.02 -4.26
C GLY A 62 -20.63 10.24 -2.95
N GLN A 63 -20.21 10.93 -1.87
CA GLN A 63 -19.85 10.37 -0.55
C GLN A 63 -21.03 10.27 0.44
N GLY A 64 -22.24 10.68 0.05
CA GLY A 64 -23.39 10.78 0.94
C GLY A 64 -23.97 9.42 1.27
N LYS A 65 -24.39 9.27 2.53
CA LYS A 65 -25.28 8.19 2.97
C LYS A 65 -26.39 8.03 1.93
N TYR A 66 -26.44 6.87 1.29
CA TYR A 66 -27.54 6.52 0.42
C TYR A 66 -28.82 6.43 1.25
N LEU A 67 -29.97 6.68 0.60
CA LEU A 67 -31.25 6.56 1.27
C LEU A 67 -31.44 5.14 1.84
N LEU A 68 -32.06 5.02 3.01
CA LEU A 68 -32.29 3.73 3.66
C LEU A 68 -33.50 3.01 3.03
N LYS A 69 -33.59 1.68 3.23
CA LYS A 69 -34.78 0.90 2.83
C LYS A 69 -36.03 1.52 3.45
N GLY A 70 -37.07 1.77 2.66
CA GLY A 70 -38.30 2.43 3.11
C GLY A 70 -38.21 3.97 3.26
N LYS A 71 -37.07 4.58 2.97
CA LYS A 71 -36.87 6.04 2.99
C LYS A 71 -36.43 6.59 1.63
N GLY A 72 -37.07 6.12 0.56
CA GLY A 72 -36.81 6.59 -0.81
C GLY A 72 -35.64 5.93 -1.54
N ARG A 73 -35.04 4.86 -0.99
CA ARG A 73 -34.13 3.99 -1.75
C ARG A 73 -34.91 3.19 -2.78
N LEU A 74 -34.42 3.13 -4.02
CA LEU A 74 -35.01 2.26 -5.04
C LEU A 74 -34.95 0.80 -4.62
N SER A 75 -35.87 -0.01 -5.15
CA SER A 75 -35.75 -1.47 -5.11
C SER A 75 -34.49 -1.93 -5.85
N PHE A 76 -34.06 -3.18 -5.62
CA PHE A 76 -32.91 -3.73 -6.33
C PHE A 76 -33.16 -3.72 -7.84
N GLU A 77 -34.36 -4.11 -8.26
CA GLU A 77 -34.78 -4.21 -9.66
C GLU A 77 -34.73 -2.85 -10.36
N GLU A 78 -35.37 -1.81 -9.79
CA GLU A 78 -35.38 -0.46 -10.36
C GLU A 78 -33.97 0.14 -10.43
N ALA A 79 -33.19 -0.04 -9.36
CA ALA A 79 -31.84 0.48 -9.31
C ALA A 79 -30.92 -0.25 -10.31
N ARG A 80 -31.09 -1.57 -10.47
CA ARG A 80 -30.38 -2.38 -11.45
C ARG A 80 -30.73 -1.97 -12.87
N GLU A 81 -32.00 -1.80 -13.20
CA GLU A 81 -32.42 -1.32 -14.52
C GLU A 81 -31.82 0.05 -14.87
N PHE A 82 -31.76 0.96 -13.90
CA PHE A 82 -31.08 2.24 -14.07
C PHE A 82 -29.60 2.05 -14.40
N VAL A 83 -28.89 1.22 -13.62
CA VAL A 83 -27.45 1.00 -13.81
C VAL A 83 -27.14 0.28 -15.12
N LEU A 84 -28.00 -0.64 -15.56
CA LEU A 84 -27.85 -1.33 -16.85
C LEU A 84 -27.87 -0.35 -18.03
N LYS A 85 -28.72 0.69 -17.98
CA LYS A 85 -28.80 1.74 -19.01
C LYS A 85 -27.53 2.60 -19.11
N LEU A 86 -26.65 2.55 -18.11
CA LEU A 86 -25.38 3.29 -18.11
C LEU A 86 -24.24 2.56 -18.84
N HIS A 87 -24.43 1.28 -19.20
CA HIS A 87 -23.43 0.47 -19.91
C HIS A 87 -22.02 0.49 -19.27
N LEU A 88 -21.95 0.44 -17.94
CA LEU A 88 -20.69 0.58 -17.21
C LEU A 88 -19.80 -0.68 -17.34
N PRO A 89 -18.47 -0.53 -17.48
CA PRO A 89 -17.54 -1.65 -17.65
C PRO A 89 -17.22 -2.42 -16.35
N GLY A 90 -18.25 -2.89 -15.65
CA GLY A 90 -18.10 -3.69 -14.43
C GLY A 90 -17.84 -2.83 -13.18
N LEU A 91 -17.18 -3.43 -12.19
CA LEU A 91 -16.91 -2.80 -10.90
C LEU A 91 -16.16 -1.47 -11.04
N ASN A 92 -15.11 -1.41 -11.88
CA ASN A 92 -14.33 -0.18 -12.03
C ASN A 92 -15.19 0.96 -12.60
N GLY A 93 -16.00 0.65 -13.62
CA GLY A 93 -16.96 1.61 -14.18
C GLY A 93 -17.98 2.10 -13.15
N TRP A 94 -18.47 1.20 -12.29
CA TRP A 94 -19.35 1.57 -11.19
C TRP A 94 -18.68 2.51 -10.18
N ILE A 95 -17.43 2.23 -9.80
CA ILE A 95 -16.67 3.06 -8.86
C ILE A 95 -16.43 4.46 -9.44
N GLU A 96 -16.03 4.55 -10.70
CA GLU A 96 -15.82 5.83 -11.39
C GLU A 96 -17.13 6.63 -11.49
N TYR A 97 -18.23 5.96 -11.86
CA TYR A 97 -19.54 6.59 -11.89
C TYR A 97 -19.95 7.15 -10.52
N CYS A 98 -19.73 6.41 -9.43
CA CYS A 98 -19.99 6.90 -8.08
C CYS A 98 -19.14 8.13 -7.72
N LYS A 99 -17.86 8.13 -8.10
CA LYS A 99 -16.93 9.25 -7.85
C LYS A 99 -17.24 10.49 -8.71
N SER A 100 -17.89 10.31 -9.85
CA SER A 100 -18.23 11.40 -10.77
C SER A 100 -19.28 12.37 -10.24
N GLY A 101 -19.98 12.01 -9.14
CA GLY A 101 -21.08 12.82 -8.60
C GLY A 101 -22.40 12.67 -9.34
N LYS A 102 -22.43 11.94 -10.46
CA LYS A 102 -23.65 11.72 -11.27
C LYS A 102 -24.59 10.66 -10.70
N ARG A 103 -24.15 9.89 -9.70
CA ARG A 103 -24.95 8.83 -9.07
C ARG A 103 -26.14 9.44 -8.30
N PRO A 104 -27.39 9.03 -8.60
CA PRO A 104 -28.55 9.40 -7.80
C PRO A 104 -28.45 8.94 -6.34
N ALA A 105 -28.89 9.77 -5.40
CA ALA A 105 -28.80 9.48 -3.97
C ALA A 105 -29.72 8.32 -3.50
N ASN A 106 -30.77 8.01 -4.26
CA ASN A 106 -31.65 6.86 -4.06
C ASN A 106 -31.03 5.53 -4.53
N ILE A 107 -29.87 5.55 -5.17
CA ILE A 107 -29.11 4.35 -5.57
C ILE A 107 -27.85 4.24 -4.70
N PRO A 108 -27.65 3.14 -3.95
CA PRO A 108 -26.53 3.01 -3.04
C PRO A 108 -25.17 2.91 -3.76
N ALA A 109 -24.15 3.63 -3.28
CA ALA A 109 -22.78 3.48 -3.78
C ALA A 109 -22.21 2.07 -3.54
N SER A 110 -22.66 1.42 -2.47
CA SER A 110 -22.34 0.03 -2.11
C SER A 110 -23.59 -0.85 -2.26
N PRO A 111 -23.96 -1.24 -3.49
CA PRO A 111 -25.17 -2.02 -3.72
C PRO A 111 -25.11 -3.42 -3.09
N HIS A 112 -23.93 -4.02 -2.99
CA HIS A 112 -23.71 -5.32 -2.36
C HIS A 112 -24.05 -5.37 -0.86
N THR A 113 -23.99 -4.24 -0.16
CA THR A 113 -24.43 -4.15 1.25
C THR A 113 -25.89 -3.74 1.35
N ALA A 114 -26.35 -2.88 0.46
CA ALA A 114 -27.71 -2.35 0.48
C ALA A 114 -28.78 -3.36 0.02
N TYR A 115 -28.42 -4.25 -0.91
CA TYR A 115 -29.27 -5.28 -1.53
C TYR A 115 -28.72 -6.68 -1.25
N LYS A 116 -28.29 -6.93 -0.01
CA LYS A 116 -27.53 -8.13 0.37
C LYS A 116 -28.24 -9.43 -0.04
N ASP A 117 -29.56 -9.46 0.06
CA ASP A 117 -30.36 -10.67 -0.19
C ASP A 117 -30.61 -10.89 -1.69
N GLU A 118 -30.61 -9.82 -2.49
CA GLU A 118 -30.82 -9.85 -3.95
C GLU A 118 -29.52 -9.80 -4.77
N TRP A 119 -28.38 -9.52 -4.13
CA TRP A 119 -27.12 -9.22 -4.80
C TRP A 119 -26.46 -10.43 -5.49
N LYS A 120 -26.32 -10.35 -6.81
CA LYS A 120 -25.68 -11.38 -7.66
C LYS A 120 -24.26 -11.04 -8.12
N GLY A 121 -23.69 -9.95 -7.61
CA GLY A 121 -22.36 -9.47 -7.99
C GLY A 121 -22.39 -8.34 -9.02
N TYR A 122 -21.22 -7.69 -9.17
CA TYR A 122 -21.08 -6.53 -10.05
C TYR A 122 -21.31 -6.83 -11.54
N GLY A 123 -21.10 -8.08 -11.96
CA GLY A 123 -21.38 -8.51 -13.32
C GLY A 123 -22.87 -8.43 -13.69
N ASP A 124 -23.74 -8.80 -12.75
CA ASP A 124 -25.20 -8.65 -12.89
C ASP A 124 -25.62 -7.19 -12.76
N TRP A 125 -25.09 -6.49 -11.76
CA TRP A 125 -25.41 -5.08 -11.48
C TRP A 125 -25.12 -4.13 -12.65
N THR A 126 -23.99 -4.32 -13.34
CA THR A 126 -23.58 -3.45 -14.45
C THR A 126 -23.86 -4.05 -15.82
N GLY A 127 -24.47 -5.24 -15.88
CA GLY A 127 -24.82 -5.92 -17.14
C GLY A 127 -23.64 -6.49 -17.92
N THR A 128 -22.44 -6.57 -17.32
CA THR A 128 -21.29 -7.17 -18.01
C THR A 128 -21.31 -8.69 -18.03
N GLY A 129 -22.16 -9.32 -17.20
CA GLY A 129 -22.21 -10.78 -17.05
C GLY A 129 -20.94 -11.40 -16.47
N LYS A 130 -19.92 -10.60 -16.13
CA LYS A 130 -18.64 -11.06 -15.59
C LYS A 130 -18.85 -11.66 -14.20
N LYS A 131 -18.84 -12.99 -14.12
CA LYS A 131 -18.81 -13.72 -12.85
C LYS A 131 -17.36 -13.95 -12.44
N ARG A 132 -17.11 -13.94 -11.13
CA ARG A 132 -15.84 -14.48 -10.61
C ARG A 132 -15.86 -15.98 -10.87
N TYR A 133 -14.76 -16.52 -11.38
CA TYR A 133 -14.59 -17.95 -11.49
C TYR A 133 -14.46 -18.54 -10.08
N THR A 134 -15.22 -19.60 -9.79
CA THR A 134 -15.32 -20.22 -8.46
C THR A 134 -15.00 -21.71 -8.46
N ASP A 135 -14.87 -22.33 -9.64
CA ASP A 135 -14.67 -23.77 -9.79
C ASP A 135 -13.17 -24.12 -9.68
N PHE A 136 -12.58 -23.75 -8.55
CA PHE A 136 -11.19 -24.06 -8.25
C PHE A 136 -11.04 -25.51 -7.80
N LEU A 137 -9.84 -26.07 -7.98
CA LEU A 137 -9.49 -27.36 -7.41
C LEU A 137 -9.66 -27.35 -5.87
N PRO A 138 -9.91 -28.50 -5.23
CA PRO A 138 -9.81 -28.62 -3.78
C PRO A 138 -8.46 -28.12 -3.27
N PHE A 139 -8.43 -27.57 -2.06
CA PHE A 139 -7.22 -26.97 -1.49
C PHE A 139 -5.99 -27.87 -1.61
N GLU A 140 -6.14 -29.16 -1.28
CA GLU A 140 -5.04 -30.13 -1.31
C GLU A 140 -4.49 -30.33 -2.73
N GLU A 141 -5.36 -30.60 -3.71
CA GLU A 141 -4.94 -30.76 -5.11
C GLU A 141 -4.30 -29.49 -5.67
N ALA A 142 -4.87 -28.33 -5.34
CA ALA A 142 -4.35 -27.05 -5.77
C ALA A 142 -3.00 -26.71 -5.12
N ARG A 143 -2.78 -27.15 -3.88
CA ARG A 143 -1.54 -27.01 -3.13
C ARG A 143 -0.45 -27.93 -3.68
N GLU A 144 -0.78 -29.17 -4.00
CA GLU A 144 0.16 -30.10 -4.65
C GLU A 144 0.61 -29.57 -6.02
N PHE A 145 -0.32 -29.01 -6.81
CA PHE A 145 0.05 -28.29 -8.03
C PHE A 145 0.95 -27.08 -7.74
N ALA A 146 0.68 -26.31 -6.68
CA ALA A 146 1.49 -25.15 -6.35
C ALA A 146 2.92 -25.54 -5.93
N ARG A 147 3.06 -26.63 -5.17
CA ARG A 147 4.35 -27.21 -4.76
C ARG A 147 5.13 -27.78 -5.94
N SER A 148 4.46 -28.40 -6.92
CA SER A 148 5.12 -28.95 -8.12
C SER A 148 5.77 -27.89 -9.01
N LEU A 149 5.49 -26.60 -8.78
CA LEU A 149 6.11 -25.49 -9.53
C LEU A 149 7.46 -25.05 -8.96
N ASP A 150 7.84 -25.56 -7.79
CA ASP A 150 9.10 -25.23 -7.11
C ASP A 150 9.29 -23.70 -6.90
N LEU A 151 8.21 -23.05 -6.44
CA LEU A 151 8.20 -21.60 -6.18
C LEU A 151 8.40 -21.34 -4.69
N PHE A 152 9.30 -20.45 -4.33
CA PHE A 152 9.72 -20.30 -2.92
C PHE A 152 9.07 -19.15 -2.18
N THR A 153 8.49 -18.18 -2.90
CA THR A 153 8.03 -16.92 -2.33
C THR A 153 6.68 -16.50 -2.89
N MET A 154 5.95 -15.69 -2.12
CA MET A 154 4.75 -15.00 -2.59
C MET A 154 5.00 -14.23 -3.89
N ILE A 155 6.15 -13.57 -4.02
CA ILE A 155 6.52 -12.81 -5.23
C ILE A 155 6.62 -13.75 -6.45
N SER A 156 7.27 -14.90 -6.28
CA SER A 156 7.37 -15.89 -7.35
C SER A 156 6.02 -16.50 -7.73
N TRP A 157 5.14 -16.73 -6.73
CA TRP A 157 3.76 -17.15 -6.97
C TRP A 157 2.96 -16.09 -7.73
N GLU A 158 3.00 -14.83 -7.33
CA GLU A 158 2.29 -13.75 -8.01
C GLU A 158 2.73 -13.61 -9.48
N LYS A 159 4.03 -13.71 -9.74
CA LYS A 159 4.57 -13.67 -11.11
C LYS A 159 4.03 -14.82 -11.96
N PHE A 160 4.01 -16.03 -11.41
CA PHE A 160 3.39 -17.19 -12.05
C PHE A 160 1.89 -16.98 -12.26
N ALA A 161 1.16 -16.53 -11.24
CA ALA A 161 -0.29 -16.40 -11.26
C ALA A 161 -0.80 -15.33 -12.24
N LYS A 162 0.00 -14.28 -12.49
CA LYS A 162 -0.25 -13.28 -13.55
C LYS A 162 0.03 -13.80 -14.95
N SER A 163 0.84 -14.85 -15.09
CA SER A 163 1.22 -15.39 -16.39
C SER A 163 0.10 -16.18 -17.05
N LYS A 164 0.21 -16.40 -18.37
CA LYS A 164 -0.70 -17.27 -19.14
C LYS A 164 -0.55 -18.76 -18.80
N LYS A 165 0.47 -19.12 -18.01
CA LYS A 165 0.73 -20.52 -17.61
C LYS A 165 -0.13 -21.00 -16.46
N ARG A 166 -0.81 -20.10 -15.72
CA ARG A 166 -1.70 -20.49 -14.62
C ARG A 166 -2.97 -21.16 -15.18
N PRO A 167 -3.26 -22.43 -14.81
CA PRO A 167 -4.52 -23.08 -15.16
C PRO A 167 -5.72 -22.33 -14.57
N LYS A 168 -6.87 -22.34 -15.27
CA LYS A 168 -8.06 -21.59 -14.83
C LYS A 168 -8.60 -22.04 -13.46
N ASN A 169 -8.47 -23.34 -13.16
CA ASN A 169 -8.87 -23.98 -11.91
C ASN A 169 -7.86 -23.79 -10.76
N ILE A 170 -6.76 -23.07 -11.00
CA ILE A 170 -5.82 -22.67 -9.95
C ILE A 170 -6.07 -21.19 -9.60
N PRO A 171 -6.34 -20.87 -8.32
CA PRO A 171 -6.66 -19.50 -7.94
C PRO A 171 -5.45 -18.58 -8.07
N TYR A 172 -5.74 -17.32 -8.40
CA TYR A 172 -4.73 -16.28 -8.37
C TYR A 172 -4.30 -15.96 -6.93
N ALA A 173 -5.31 -15.83 -6.05
CA ALA A 173 -5.18 -15.51 -4.63
C ALA A 173 -5.67 -16.71 -3.79
N PRO A 174 -4.79 -17.70 -3.52
CA PRO A 174 -5.16 -18.90 -2.77
C PRO A 174 -5.54 -18.57 -1.31
N ASP A 175 -4.96 -17.52 -0.72
CA ASP A 175 -5.30 -17.01 0.61
C ASP A 175 -6.76 -16.57 0.75
N GLN A 176 -7.31 -15.96 -0.32
CA GLN A 176 -8.71 -15.55 -0.35
C GLN A 176 -9.66 -16.71 -0.71
N THR A 177 -9.18 -17.63 -1.56
CA THR A 177 -9.97 -18.76 -2.05
C THR A 177 -10.14 -19.83 -0.97
N TYR A 178 -9.05 -20.16 -0.28
CA TYR A 178 -9.00 -21.24 0.72
C TYR A 178 -8.88 -20.71 2.14
N LYS A 179 -9.59 -19.60 2.44
CA LYS A 179 -9.47 -18.84 3.70
C LYS A 179 -9.52 -19.70 4.98
N LYS A 180 -10.27 -20.80 4.98
CA LYS A 180 -10.40 -21.72 6.13
C LYS A 180 -9.20 -22.66 6.30
N GLN A 181 -8.54 -23.04 5.21
CA GLN A 181 -7.43 -24.00 5.18
C GLN A 181 -6.06 -23.30 5.08
N TRP A 182 -6.07 -22.01 4.74
CA TRP A 182 -4.87 -21.22 4.49
C TRP A 182 -4.00 -21.06 5.74
N LYS A 183 -2.75 -21.53 5.65
CA LYS A 183 -1.72 -21.38 6.70
C LYS A 183 -0.56 -20.47 6.28
N GLY A 184 -0.71 -19.77 5.15
CA GLY A 184 0.31 -18.89 4.61
C GLY A 184 1.03 -19.46 3.39
N TYR A 185 1.79 -18.59 2.71
CA TYR A 185 2.51 -18.95 1.48
C TYR A 185 3.58 -20.02 1.68
N ARG A 186 4.08 -20.18 2.91
CA ARG A 186 5.02 -21.26 3.23
C ARG A 186 4.34 -22.62 3.11
N ASP A 187 3.21 -22.85 3.79
CA ASP A 187 2.43 -24.09 3.67
C ASP A 187 1.95 -24.34 2.23
N TRP A 188 1.49 -23.29 1.55
CA TRP A 188 0.97 -23.38 0.19
C TRP A 188 2.01 -23.80 -0.86
N LEU A 189 3.25 -23.36 -0.68
CA LEU A 189 4.30 -23.55 -1.68
C LEU A 189 5.33 -24.61 -1.28
N ARG A 190 5.36 -25.01 0.01
CA ARG A 190 6.40 -25.90 0.55
C ARG A 190 5.79 -27.03 1.37
N GLU A 191 6.51 -28.14 1.42
CA GLU A 191 6.09 -29.35 2.12
C GLU A 191 6.44 -29.34 3.61
N SER A 192 7.49 -28.63 4.06
CA SER A 192 7.93 -28.65 5.46
C SER A 192 8.38 -27.29 6.03
N GLU A 193 8.36 -27.17 7.36
CA GLU A 193 8.94 -26.06 8.15
C GLU A 193 10.47 -26.05 8.15
N VAL A 194 11.08 -27.11 7.64
CA VAL A 194 12.52 -27.24 7.55
C VAL A 194 12.95 -26.39 6.36
N ILE A 195 13.78 -25.38 6.62
CA ILE A 195 14.66 -24.87 5.58
C ILE A 195 15.61 -26.03 5.32
N ASP A 196 15.25 -26.95 4.43
CA ASP A 196 16.27 -27.82 3.87
C ASP A 196 17.21 -26.87 3.14
N THR A 197 18.34 -26.62 3.79
CA THR A 197 19.49 -25.94 3.23
C THR A 197 20.09 -26.75 2.07
N GLU A 198 19.40 -27.74 1.53
CA GLU A 198 19.73 -28.41 0.26
C GLU A 198 19.78 -27.44 -0.92
N HIS A 199 19.20 -26.23 -0.81
CA HIS A 199 19.39 -25.15 -1.79
C HIS A 199 20.38 -24.07 -1.36
N LEU A 200 20.94 -24.15 -0.14
CA LEU A 200 22.29 -23.65 0.06
C LEU A 200 23.20 -24.69 -0.59
N VAL A 201 23.31 -24.59 -1.91
CA VAL A 201 24.45 -25.19 -2.60
C VAL A 201 25.67 -24.66 -1.86
N MET A 202 26.42 -25.55 -1.20
CA MET A 202 27.80 -25.25 -0.85
C MET A 202 28.41 -24.77 -2.15
N ILE A 203 28.65 -23.45 -2.27
CA ILE A 203 29.27 -22.89 -3.46
C ILE A 203 30.72 -23.37 -3.40
N GLU A 204 30.95 -24.62 -3.77
CA GLU A 204 32.28 -25.14 -4.03
C GLU A 204 32.81 -24.34 -5.22
N ASP A 205 33.80 -23.51 -4.93
CA ASP A 205 34.71 -22.90 -5.90
C ASP A 205 34.08 -22.29 -7.16
N SER A 206 32.95 -21.59 -7.01
CA SER A 206 32.43 -20.77 -8.12
C SER A 206 33.34 -19.56 -8.40
N GLU A 207 33.27 -19.05 -9.61
CA GLU A 207 33.92 -17.80 -10.03
C GLU A 207 33.52 -16.61 -9.13
N PHE A 208 32.35 -16.68 -8.48
CA PHE A 208 31.88 -15.68 -7.53
C PHE A 208 32.65 -15.70 -6.19
N THR A 209 32.95 -16.89 -5.64
CA THR A 209 33.73 -16.97 -4.39
C THR A 209 35.18 -16.57 -4.62
N LYS A 210 35.75 -16.94 -5.77
CA LYS A 210 37.10 -16.51 -6.18
C LYS A 210 37.20 -15.00 -6.43
N THR A 211 36.20 -14.38 -7.05
CA THR A 211 36.17 -12.92 -7.24
C THR A 211 35.95 -12.18 -5.93
N LEU A 212 35.15 -12.73 -5.02
CA LEU A 212 34.98 -12.19 -3.66
C LEU A 212 36.28 -12.27 -2.85
N ASP A 213 36.95 -13.43 -2.85
CA ASP A 213 38.23 -13.63 -2.15
C ASP A 213 39.35 -12.76 -2.73
N SER A 214 39.41 -12.60 -4.05
CA SER A 214 40.35 -11.68 -4.71
C SER A 214 40.08 -10.24 -4.31
N THR A 215 38.81 -9.82 -4.30
CA THR A 215 38.42 -8.47 -3.89
C THR A 215 38.77 -8.22 -2.42
N ILE A 216 38.55 -9.20 -1.54
CA ILE A 216 38.94 -9.13 -0.13
C ILE A 216 40.48 -9.03 0.00
N LYS A 217 41.23 -9.78 -0.80
CA LYS A 217 42.70 -9.73 -0.81
C LYS A 217 43.23 -8.38 -1.28
N ASP A 218 42.67 -7.81 -2.34
CA ASP A 218 43.06 -6.51 -2.88
C ASP A 218 42.74 -5.39 -1.88
N LEU A 219 41.58 -5.45 -1.21
CA LEU A 219 41.22 -4.51 -0.14
C LEU A 219 42.19 -4.58 1.05
N LYS A 220 42.68 -5.78 1.41
CA LYS A 220 43.71 -5.98 2.45
C LYS A 220 45.09 -5.44 2.06
N GLN A 221 45.37 -5.24 0.76
CA GLN A 221 46.62 -4.63 0.31
C GLN A 221 46.56 -3.09 0.30
N ILE A 222 45.37 -2.51 0.23
CA ILE A 222 45.17 -1.05 0.16
C ILE A 222 45.06 -0.43 1.56
N TYR A 223 44.44 -1.13 2.50
CA TYR A 223 44.18 -0.61 3.85
C TYR A 223 44.93 -1.39 4.93
N LEU A 224 45.38 -0.67 5.96
CA LEU A 224 45.98 -1.29 7.14
C LEU A 224 45.00 -2.26 7.81
N PRO A 225 45.48 -3.33 8.47
CA PRO A 225 44.62 -4.18 9.30
C PRO A 225 43.84 -3.35 10.32
N TYR A 226 42.60 -3.77 10.64
CA TYR A 226 41.67 -3.00 11.47
C TYR A 226 42.31 -2.51 12.78
N ASP A 227 43.01 -3.38 13.51
CA ASP A 227 43.64 -3.02 14.78
C ASP A 227 44.72 -1.94 14.64
N GLN A 228 45.57 -2.04 13.61
CA GLN A 228 46.62 -1.06 13.35
C GLN A 228 46.03 0.29 12.93
N ALA A 229 45.01 0.25 12.08
CA ALA A 229 44.30 1.44 11.63
C ALA A 229 43.57 2.11 12.80
N ARG A 230 42.92 1.32 13.66
CA ARG A 230 42.24 1.78 14.89
C ARG A 230 43.23 2.40 15.88
N ASP A 231 44.38 1.77 16.11
CA ASP A 231 45.41 2.30 17.00
C ASP A 231 46.00 3.62 16.49
N PHE A 232 46.19 3.74 15.18
CA PHE A 232 46.56 5.03 14.56
C PHE A 232 45.49 6.09 14.82
N VAL A 233 44.21 5.78 14.58
CA VAL A 233 43.12 6.74 14.76
C VAL A 233 42.93 7.15 16.22
N ARG A 234 43.11 6.23 17.17
CA ARG A 234 43.04 6.51 18.61
C ARG A 234 44.13 7.50 19.05
N LYS A 235 45.32 7.45 18.44
CA LYS A 235 46.40 8.42 18.71
C LYS A 235 46.04 9.85 18.28
N LEU A 236 45.08 10.03 17.38
CA LEU A 236 44.58 11.36 16.99
C LEU A 236 43.68 12.00 18.06
N ASN A 237 43.20 11.22 19.04
CA ASN A 237 42.39 11.68 20.19
C ASN A 237 41.12 12.48 19.80
N LEU A 238 40.51 12.13 18.67
CA LEU A 238 39.29 12.75 18.15
C LEU A 238 38.10 12.43 19.06
N LYS A 239 37.26 13.44 19.36
CA LYS A 239 36.18 13.33 20.36
C LYS A 239 34.88 12.77 19.81
N GLY A 240 34.77 12.57 18.49
CA GLY A 240 33.59 11.94 17.92
C GLY A 240 33.55 11.90 16.39
N GLN A 241 32.46 11.33 15.87
CA GLN A 241 32.28 11.08 14.44
C GLN A 241 32.40 12.35 13.58
N LYS A 242 31.95 13.52 14.07
CA LYS A 242 32.06 14.78 13.32
C LYS A 242 33.52 15.16 13.04
N GLU A 243 34.38 15.04 14.05
CA GLU A 243 35.81 15.32 13.93
C GLU A 243 36.50 14.28 13.04
N TRP A 244 36.11 13.01 13.16
CA TRP A 244 36.57 11.97 12.24
C TRP A 244 36.26 12.30 10.78
N MET A 245 35.02 12.69 10.47
CA MET A 245 34.62 13.00 9.10
C MET A 245 35.37 14.21 8.53
N ALA A 246 35.67 15.21 9.37
CA ALA A 246 36.47 16.36 8.97
C ALA A 246 37.94 15.95 8.71
N TYR A 247 38.56 15.21 9.63
CA TYR A 247 39.91 14.69 9.47
C TYR A 247 40.04 13.77 8.25
N ALA A 248 39.09 12.86 8.06
CA ALA A 248 39.13 11.87 6.98
C ALA A 248 38.99 12.47 5.58
N LYS A 249 38.36 13.65 5.46
CA LYS A 249 38.28 14.44 4.22
C LYS A 249 39.51 15.32 3.98
N SER A 250 40.33 15.54 5.00
CA SER A 250 41.55 16.34 4.88
C SER A 250 42.66 15.59 4.14
N SER A 251 43.65 16.33 3.65
CA SER A 251 44.89 15.77 3.09
C SER A 251 45.80 15.11 4.13
N LEU A 252 45.48 15.23 5.43
CA LEU A 252 46.28 14.69 6.54
C LEU A 252 46.01 13.20 6.80
N ARG A 253 44.92 12.64 6.26
CA ARG A 253 44.61 11.21 6.39
C ARG A 253 45.55 10.38 5.50
N PRO A 254 46.29 9.40 6.06
CA PRO A 254 47.05 8.46 5.25
C PRO A 254 46.17 7.70 4.27
N LYS A 255 46.63 7.51 3.03
CA LYS A 255 45.84 6.85 1.97
C LYS A 255 45.43 5.41 2.33
N ASN A 256 46.21 4.74 3.18
CA ASN A 256 45.99 3.38 3.68
C ASN A 256 45.09 3.30 4.93
N ILE A 257 44.46 4.40 5.34
CA ILE A 257 43.41 4.43 6.37
C ILE A 257 42.11 4.81 5.65
N PRO A 258 41.06 3.97 5.61
CA PRO A 258 39.83 4.30 4.88
C PRO A 258 39.09 5.47 5.52
N SER A 259 38.43 6.32 4.71
CA SER A 259 37.58 7.41 5.21
C SER A 259 36.26 6.92 5.80
N ALA A 260 35.76 5.79 5.27
CA ALA A 260 34.53 5.12 5.69
C ALA A 260 34.83 3.70 6.21
N PRO A 261 35.46 3.56 7.39
CA PRO A 261 35.95 2.28 7.91
C PRO A 261 34.88 1.17 8.01
N TYR A 262 33.62 1.52 8.24
CA TYR A 262 32.48 0.59 8.27
C TYR A 262 32.21 -0.12 6.93
N GLN A 263 32.79 0.34 5.83
CA GLN A 263 32.65 -0.29 4.51
C GLN A 263 33.76 -1.29 4.21
N TYR A 264 34.87 -1.25 4.96
CA TYR A 264 36.10 -1.97 4.63
C TYR A 264 36.56 -2.93 5.73
N TYR A 265 36.11 -2.73 6.98
CA TYR A 265 36.45 -3.60 8.10
C TYR A 265 35.22 -4.38 8.56
N LEU A 266 35.30 -5.71 8.50
CA LEU A 266 34.26 -6.61 9.00
C LEU A 266 34.18 -6.57 10.53
N GLU A 267 35.31 -6.27 11.17
CA GLU A 267 35.51 -6.13 12.61
C GLU A 267 34.94 -4.81 13.17
N TRP A 268 34.34 -3.97 12.31
CA TRP A 268 33.78 -2.68 12.68
C TRP A 268 32.58 -2.83 13.64
N THR A 269 32.73 -2.32 14.87
CA THR A 269 31.65 -2.32 15.88
C THR A 269 31.03 -0.93 16.11
N GLY A 270 31.62 0.11 15.54
CA GLY A 270 31.11 1.48 15.59
C GLY A 270 32.16 2.53 15.90
N TYR A 271 31.78 3.81 15.76
CA TYR A 271 32.68 4.95 15.98
C TYR A 271 33.23 5.04 17.41
N ALA A 272 32.55 4.47 18.40
CA ALA A 272 33.04 4.46 19.78
C ALA A 272 34.33 3.65 19.90
N ASP A 273 34.34 2.42 19.39
CA ASP A 273 35.53 1.56 19.35
C ASP A 273 36.62 2.16 18.46
N TRP A 274 36.24 2.57 17.24
CA TRP A 274 37.17 3.13 16.25
C TRP A 274 37.96 4.35 16.76
N LEU A 275 37.27 5.27 17.44
CA LEU A 275 37.87 6.51 17.96
C LEU A 275 38.44 6.34 19.37
N GLY A 276 38.20 5.20 20.03
CA GLY A 276 38.55 5.00 21.44
C GLY A 276 37.75 5.91 22.38
N THR A 277 36.54 6.31 21.98
CA THR A 277 35.68 7.20 22.77
C THR A 277 34.74 6.38 23.64
N LYS A 278 34.72 6.66 24.95
CA LYS A 278 33.69 6.11 25.83
C LYS A 278 32.37 6.79 25.49
N ARG A 279 31.45 6.07 24.84
CA ARG A 279 30.08 6.57 24.60
C ARG A 279 29.38 6.72 25.95
N ILE A 280 29.22 7.95 26.43
CA ILE A 280 28.25 8.28 27.48
C ILE A 280 26.92 8.56 26.78
N ARG A 281 26.21 7.51 26.36
CA ARG A 281 24.76 7.59 26.20
C ARG A 281 24.17 6.39 26.91
N PRO A 282 23.32 6.59 27.95
CA PRO A 282 22.55 5.50 28.49
C PRO A 282 21.69 4.93 27.35
N SER A 283 21.90 3.65 27.07
CA SER A 283 21.06 2.85 26.18
C SER A 283 20.30 1.88 27.08
N ASN A 284 18.98 1.82 26.93
CA ASN A 284 18.14 0.83 27.62
C ASN A 284 18.16 -0.54 26.92
N PHE A 285 18.97 -0.72 25.88
CA PHE A 285 19.09 -1.96 25.14
C PHE A 285 20.30 -2.77 25.60
N LEU A 286 20.10 -4.07 25.78
CA LEU A 286 21.16 -5.04 26.07
C LEU A 286 22.19 -5.10 24.93
N PRO A 287 23.47 -5.35 25.22
CA PRO A 287 24.46 -5.72 24.22
C PRO A 287 24.01 -6.90 23.35
N PHE A 288 24.45 -6.94 22.09
CA PHE A 288 24.03 -7.95 21.11
C PHE A 288 24.30 -9.40 21.58
N GLU A 289 25.42 -9.63 22.28
CA GLU A 289 25.76 -10.95 22.82
C GLU A 289 24.77 -11.38 23.91
N GLU A 290 24.40 -10.47 24.82
CA GLU A 290 23.43 -10.72 25.89
C GLU A 290 21.99 -10.86 25.35
N ALA A 291 21.65 -10.13 24.28
CA ALA A 291 20.33 -10.21 23.66
C ALA A 291 20.09 -11.52 22.88
N ARG A 292 21.12 -12.32 22.60
CA ARG A 292 21.03 -13.58 21.87
C ARG A 292 20.78 -14.79 22.77
N GLU A 293 20.90 -14.63 24.09
CA GLU A 293 20.64 -15.68 25.08
C GLU A 293 19.18 -15.71 25.58
N PHE A 294 18.33 -14.78 25.12
CA PHE A 294 16.89 -14.73 25.38
C PHE A 294 16.08 -15.10 24.12
#